data_AF-A0A133Z0C7-F1
#
_entry.id   AF-A0A133Z0C7-F1
#
_cell.length_a   1.000
_cell.length_b   1.000
_cell.length_c   1.000
_cell.angle_alpha   90.00
_cell.angle_beta   90.00
_cell.angle_gamma   90.00
#
_symmetry.space_group_name_H-M   'P 1'
#
loop_
_entity.id
_entity.type
_entity.pdbx_description
1 polymer ?
#
loop_
_entity_poly.entity_id
_entity_poly.type
_entity_poly.pdbx_seq_one_letter_code
_entity_poly.pdbx_strand_id
1 'polypeptide(L)'
;MEDMCQLTLHPTEYKYKGSHEQIAKTILLYSYTPKLDLTNYIQLVLFCFVTGNNDMHLKNFSLYRPTERYNLTPAYDLLNVAIANPKDKEELALTLSGKKSNLRNERLPECSKENRDRRKCGAASHHGSS
;
A
#
# COMPACT_ATOMS: atom_id res chain seq x y z
N MET A 1 17.95 1.58 1.40
CA MET A 1 16.68 0.84 1.23
C MET A 1 15.93 1.16 2.49
N GLU A 2 14.73 1.72 2.36
CA GLU A 2 13.96 2.18 3.52
C GLU A 2 12.63 1.43 3.56
N ASP A 3 12.30 0.87 4.72
CA ASP A 3 11.02 0.21 4.95
C ASP A 3 9.88 1.21 5.23
N MET A 4 8.63 0.76 5.23
CA MET A 4 7.49 1.68 5.44
C MET A 4 7.44 2.25 6.86
N CYS A 5 8.03 1.62 7.89
CA CYS A 5 8.15 2.25 9.20
C CYS A 5 9.03 3.50 9.11
N GLN A 6 10.20 3.38 8.47
CA GLN A 6 11.12 4.50 8.27
C GLN A 6 10.49 5.60 7.40
N LEU A 7 9.89 5.23 6.27
CA LEU A 7 9.28 6.18 5.33
C LEU A 7 8.08 6.92 5.90
N THR A 8 7.38 6.31 6.87
CA THR A 8 6.24 6.93 7.55
C THR A 8 6.58 7.46 8.94
N LEU A 9 7.86 7.45 9.33
CA LEU A 9 8.37 7.93 10.62
C LEU A 9 7.74 7.22 11.84
N HIS A 10 7.42 5.93 11.69
CA HIS A 10 6.94 5.09 12.79
C HIS A 10 8.10 4.33 13.45
N PRO A 11 8.12 4.22 14.79
CA PRO A 11 9.05 3.33 15.47
C PRO A 11 8.77 1.86 15.11
N THR A 12 9.78 0.99 15.23
CA THR A 12 9.65 -0.44 14.86
C THR A 12 8.55 -1.15 15.66
N GLU A 13 8.29 -0.74 16.91
CA GLU A 13 7.20 -1.29 17.72
C GLU A 13 5.81 -1.09 17.09
N TYR A 14 5.67 -0.15 16.15
CA TYR A 14 4.42 0.17 15.45
C TYR A 14 4.33 -0.52 14.08
N LYS A 15 5.16 -1.53 13.81
CA LYS A 15 5.15 -2.27 12.53
C LYS A 15 3.77 -2.82 12.12
N TYR A 16 2.90 -3.15 13.07
CA TYR A 16 1.52 -3.60 12.84
C TYR A 16 0.46 -2.49 12.90
N LYS A 17 0.85 -1.26 13.26
CA LYS A 17 -0.03 -0.10 13.42
C LYS A 17 0.02 0.76 12.15
N GLY A 18 -0.64 0.26 11.10
CA GLY A 18 -0.75 0.96 9.83
C GLY A 18 -1.88 0.42 8.97
N SER A 19 -2.00 0.98 7.78
CA SER A 19 -3.00 0.56 6.80
C SER A 19 -2.38 0.40 5.41
N HIS A 20 -3.01 -0.43 4.58
CA HIS A 20 -2.58 -0.60 3.21
C HIS A 20 -2.73 0.70 2.40
N GLU A 21 -3.69 1.56 2.75
CA GLU A 21 -3.85 2.90 2.16
C GLU A 21 -2.72 3.84 2.54
N GLN A 22 -2.18 3.73 3.77
CA GLN A 22 -1.00 4.50 4.18
C GLN A 22 0.20 4.14 3.31
N ILE A 23 0.47 2.84 3.11
CA ILE A 23 1.55 2.38 2.22
C ILE A 23 1.29 2.84 0.78
N ALA A 24 0.07 2.70 0.26
CA ALA A 24 -0.27 3.15 -1.09
C ALA A 24 -0.01 4.65 -1.28
N LYS A 25 -0.35 5.49 -0.29
CA LYS A 25 -0.03 6.92 -0.29
C LYS A 25 1.47 7.18 -0.27
N THR A 26 2.24 6.44 0.53
CA THR A 26 3.71 6.53 0.59
C THR A 26 4.34 6.17 -0.75
N ILE A 27 3.88 5.09 -1.41
CA ILE A 27 4.33 4.71 -2.76
C ILE A 27 4.03 5.83 -3.74
N LEU A 28 2.80 6.37 -3.72
CA LEU A 28 2.40 7.46 -4.61
C LEU A 28 3.23 8.75 -4.41
N LEU A 29 3.67 9.01 -3.18
CA LEU A 29 4.44 10.19 -2.81
C LEU A 29 5.91 10.09 -3.21
N TYR A 30 6.54 8.94 -2.97
CA TYR A 30 7.99 8.81 -3.08
C TYR A 30 8.48 8.06 -4.32
N SER A 31 7.67 7.15 -4.89
CA SER A 31 8.10 6.35 -6.04
C SER A 31 8.36 7.21 -7.29
N TYR A 32 9.40 6.85 -8.04
CA TYR A 32 9.69 7.40 -9.35
C TYR A 32 8.71 6.92 -10.42
N THR A 33 8.11 5.72 -10.25
CA THR A 33 7.08 5.15 -11.13
C THR A 33 5.79 4.83 -10.37
N PRO A 34 5.09 5.83 -9.80
CA PRO A 34 4.01 5.62 -8.82
C PRO A 34 2.90 4.66 -9.27
N LYS A 35 2.48 4.73 -10.54
CA LYS A 35 1.40 3.90 -11.05
C LYS A 35 1.79 2.43 -11.15
N LEU A 36 2.99 2.16 -11.67
CA LEU A 36 3.52 0.80 -11.80
C LEU A 36 3.75 0.18 -10.42
N ASP A 37 4.40 0.93 -9.53
CA ASP A 37 4.70 0.47 -8.18
C ASP A 37 3.43 0.24 -7.36
N LEU A 38 2.43 1.11 -7.50
CA LEU A 38 1.13 0.91 -6.86
C LEU A 38 0.43 -0.36 -7.39
N THR A 39 0.46 -0.61 -8.71
CA THR A 39 -0.09 -1.84 -9.28
C THR A 39 0.63 -3.08 -8.74
N ASN A 40 1.96 -3.08 -8.72
CA ASN A 40 2.76 -4.18 -8.18
C ASN A 40 2.47 -4.42 -6.70
N TYR A 41 2.33 -3.35 -5.91
CA TYR A 41 1.98 -3.43 -4.50
C TYR A 41 0.59 -4.02 -4.27
N ILE A 42 -0.43 -3.60 -5.04
CA ILE A 42 -1.79 -4.15 -4.90
C ILE A 42 -1.81 -5.64 -5.27
N GLN A 43 -1.10 -6.03 -6.34
CA GLN A 43 -0.95 -7.43 -6.71
C GLN A 43 -0.29 -8.25 -5.59
N LEU A 44 0.72 -7.69 -4.91
CA LEU A 44 1.36 -8.31 -3.77
C LEU A 44 0.42 -8.44 -2.56
N VAL A 45 -0.36 -7.42 -2.22
CA VAL A 45 -1.36 -7.50 -1.14
C VAL A 45 -2.41 -8.58 -1.45
N LEU A 46 -2.89 -8.64 -2.70
CA LEU A 46 -3.81 -9.68 -3.15
C LEU A 46 -3.17 -11.06 -3.07
N PHE A 47 -1.91 -11.21 -3.47
CA PHE A 47 -1.17 -12.46 -3.34
C PHE A 47 -1.11 -12.90 -1.88
N CYS A 48 -0.69 -12.03 -0.96
CA CYS A 48 -0.62 -12.34 0.47
C CYS A 48 -1.97 -12.75 1.04
N PHE A 49 -3.05 -12.07 0.66
CA PHE A 49 -4.41 -12.44 1.06
C PHE A 49 -4.77 -13.86 0.59
N VAL A 50 -4.59 -14.16 -0.70
CA VAL A 50 -4.95 -15.46 -1.29
C VAL A 50 -4.09 -16.59 -0.72
N THR A 51 -2.80 -16.34 -0.48
CA THR A 51 -1.88 -17.35 0.06
C THR A 51 -1.91 -17.46 1.59
N GLY A 52 -2.71 -16.66 2.29
CA GLY A 52 -2.78 -16.68 3.75
C GLY A 52 -1.50 -16.17 4.45
N ASN A 53 -0.81 -15.19 3.85
CA ASN A 53 0.28 -14.48 4.52
C ASN A 53 -0.28 -13.29 5.31
N ASN A 54 -0.68 -13.56 6.55
CA ASN A 54 -1.28 -12.58 7.46
C ASN A 54 -0.27 -11.90 8.40
N ASP A 55 1.05 -12.04 8.18
CA ASP A 55 2.11 -11.35 8.95
C ASP A 55 2.84 -10.26 8.13
N MET A 56 2.29 -9.90 6.96
CA MET A 56 2.84 -8.91 6.06
C MET A 56 2.63 -7.46 6.56
N HIS A 57 3.55 -6.96 7.40
CA HIS A 57 3.46 -5.70 8.13
C HIS A 57 4.34 -4.57 7.53
N LEU A 58 4.34 -3.36 8.12
CA LEU A 58 5.00 -2.17 7.53
C LEU A 58 6.46 -2.42 7.11
N LYS A 59 7.23 -3.18 7.90
CA LYS A 59 8.65 -3.46 7.61
C LYS A 59 8.89 -4.42 6.42
N ASN A 60 7.85 -5.11 5.96
CA ASN A 60 7.96 -6.03 4.82
C ASN A 60 7.79 -5.32 3.46
N PHE A 61 7.47 -4.03 3.48
CA PHE A 61 7.38 -3.21 2.29
C PHE A 61 8.47 -2.15 2.34
N SER A 62 9.21 -1.99 1.24
CA SER A 62 10.31 -1.03 1.17
C SER A 62 10.34 -0.29 -0.15
N LEU A 63 10.91 0.91 -0.13
CA LEU A 63 11.37 1.60 -1.31
C LEU A 63 12.90 1.56 -1.35
N TYR A 64 13.45 1.23 -2.51
CA TYR A 64 14.89 1.21 -2.76
C TYR A 64 15.29 2.35 -3.69
N ARG A 65 16.41 2.98 -3.35
CA ARG A 65 16.96 4.16 -4.03
C ARG A 65 18.47 3.98 -4.20
N PRO A 66 18.91 3.23 -5.22
CA PRO A 66 20.34 3.07 -5.53
C PRO A 66 20.97 4.33 -6.11
N THR A 67 20.15 5.16 -6.75
CA THR A 67 20.50 6.45 -7.35
C THR A 67 19.54 7.51 -6.79
N GLU A 68 19.25 8.60 -7.48
CA GLU A 68 18.31 9.61 -6.99
C GLU A 68 16.82 9.22 -7.06
N ARG A 69 16.46 7.98 -7.43
CA ARG A 69 15.06 7.55 -7.68
C ARG A 69 14.64 6.40 -6.77
N TYR A 70 13.54 6.57 -6.05
CA TYR A 70 12.92 5.48 -5.27
C TYR A 70 12.05 4.60 -6.17
N ASN A 71 12.12 3.28 -5.95
CA ASN A 71 11.21 2.31 -6.54
C ASN A 71 10.80 1.27 -5.49
N LEU A 72 9.60 0.70 -5.64
CA LEU A 72 9.17 -0.44 -4.82
C LEU A 72 10.15 -1.60 -4.98
N THR A 73 10.58 -2.17 -3.86
CA THR A 73 11.48 -3.33 -3.89
C THR A 73 10.74 -4.59 -4.35
N PRO A 74 11.46 -5.60 -4.86
CA PRO A 74 10.92 -6.95 -4.94
C PRO A 74 10.33 -7.39 -3.59
N ALA A 75 9.32 -8.24 -3.63
CA ALA A 75 8.70 -8.80 -2.45
C ALA A 75 9.66 -9.73 -1.70
N TYR A 76 9.59 -9.73 -0.37
CA TYR A 76 10.34 -10.60 0.52
C TYR A 76 9.46 -11.03 1.70
N ASP A 77 9.91 -12.03 2.46
CA ASP A 77 9.17 -12.56 3.62
C ASP A 77 7.77 -13.10 3.26
N LEU A 78 7.71 -13.82 2.12
CA LEU A 78 6.50 -14.47 1.64
C LEU A 78 6.35 -15.85 2.27
N LEU A 79 5.61 -15.93 3.38
CA LEU A 79 5.33 -17.17 4.10
C LEU A 79 3.82 -17.35 4.27
N ASN A 80 3.32 -18.57 4.06
CA ASN A 80 1.94 -18.89 4.42
C ASN A 80 1.83 -19.07 5.94
N VAL A 81 1.61 -17.96 6.64
CA VAL A 81 1.53 -17.92 8.11
C VAL A 81 0.23 -18.56 8.61
N ALA A 82 -0.85 -18.55 7.81
CA ALA A 82 -2.11 -19.22 8.17
C ALA A 82 -1.93 -20.73 8.42
N ILE A 83 -1.06 -21.41 7.67
CA ILE A 83 -0.72 -22.82 7.91
C ILE A 83 0.11 -22.96 9.20
N ALA A 84 1.09 -22.07 9.39
CA ALA A 84 1.99 -22.12 10.54
C ALA A 84 1.30 -21.78 11.86
N ASN A 85 0.28 -20.92 11.83
CA ASN A 85 -0.49 -20.48 12.99
C ASN A 85 -2.01 -20.52 12.73
N PRO A 86 -2.65 -21.70 12.75
CA PRO A 86 -4.08 -21.85 12.45
C PRO A 86 -5.03 -21.18 13.46
N LYS A 87 -4.50 -20.73 14.62
CA LYS A 87 -5.27 -20.03 15.66
C LYS A 87 -5.50 -18.57 15.29
N ASP A 88 -4.61 -17.97 14.51
CA ASP A 88 -4.83 -16.63 13.98
C ASP A 88 -5.92 -16.69 12.91
N LYS A 89 -6.89 -15.80 13.02
CA LYS A 89 -8.05 -15.69 12.13
C LYS A 89 -8.02 -14.41 11.30
N GLU A 90 -7.02 -13.55 11.50
CA GLU A 90 -6.84 -12.38 10.66
C GLU A 90 -6.33 -12.79 9.27
N GLU A 91 -6.84 -12.13 8.23
CA GLU A 91 -6.50 -12.40 6.84
C GLU A 91 -5.33 -11.53 6.37
N LEU A 92 -5.12 -10.35 6.99
CA LEU A 92 -4.04 -9.40 6.72
C LEU A 92 -3.44 -8.85 8.03
N ALA A 93 -2.13 -8.54 8.01
CA ALA A 93 -1.45 -7.95 9.16
C ALA A 93 -1.81 -6.47 9.37
N LEU A 94 -2.04 -5.74 8.27
CA LEU A 94 -2.40 -4.33 8.25
C LEU A 94 -3.87 -4.16 7.89
N THR A 95 -4.44 -3.03 8.30
CA THR A 95 -5.84 -2.75 7.98
C THR A 95 -6.00 -2.44 6.49
N LEU A 96 -7.07 -2.97 5.90
CA LEU A 96 -7.59 -2.61 4.60
C LEU A 96 -9.03 -2.13 4.78
N SER A 97 -9.30 -0.87 4.44
CA SER A 97 -10.59 -0.22 4.71
C SER A 97 -11.03 -0.37 6.18
N GLY A 98 -10.07 -0.28 7.10
CA GLY A 98 -10.29 -0.40 8.54
C GLY A 98 -10.48 -1.82 9.09
N LYS A 99 -10.30 -2.87 8.26
CA LYS A 99 -10.46 -4.28 8.67
C LYS A 99 -9.23 -5.12 8.38
N LYS A 100 -9.03 -6.18 9.16
CA LYS A 100 -7.97 -7.19 8.95
C LYS A 100 -8.53 -8.58 8.60
N SER A 101 -9.82 -8.80 8.82
CA SER A 101 -10.56 -10.04 8.56
C SER A 101 -11.96 -9.75 8.01
N ASN A 102 -12.62 -10.79 7.50
CA ASN A 102 -13.91 -10.73 6.83
C ASN A 102 -13.88 -9.81 5.60
N LEU A 103 -12.76 -9.84 4.87
CA LEU A 103 -12.58 -9.13 3.63
C LEU A 103 -13.40 -9.83 2.54
N ARG A 104 -14.53 -9.23 2.18
CA ARG A 104 -15.33 -9.70 1.04
C ARG A 104 -14.61 -9.37 -0.26
N ASN A 105 -14.73 -10.23 -1.27
CA ASN A 105 -14.12 -10.06 -2.60
C ASN A 105 -14.38 -8.67 -3.23
N GLU A 106 -15.48 -8.01 -2.88
CA GLU A 106 -15.85 -6.67 -3.36
C GLU A 106 -14.99 -5.52 -2.80
N ARG A 107 -14.17 -5.75 -1.76
CA ARG A 107 -13.43 -4.70 -1.03
C ARG A 107 -11.93 -4.67 -1.28
N LEU A 108 -11.37 -5.64 -2.00
CA LEU A 108 -9.99 -5.55 -2.45
C LEU A 108 -9.90 -4.33 -3.38
N PRO A 109 -9.11 -3.31 -3.04
CA PRO A 109 -9.24 -2.01 -3.64
C PRO A 109 -8.88 -2.09 -5.13
N GLU A 110 -9.86 -1.79 -5.99
CA GLU A 110 -9.58 -1.06 -7.22
C GLU A 110 -9.11 0.36 -6.83
N CYS A 111 -7.92 0.47 -6.23
CA CYS A 111 -7.30 1.73 -5.79
C CYS A 111 -7.04 2.71 -6.96
N SER A 112 -7.38 2.31 -8.19
CA SER A 112 -7.25 3.08 -9.42
C SER A 112 -8.40 4.05 -9.68
N LYS A 113 -9.58 3.91 -9.06
CA LYS A 113 -10.76 4.70 -9.42
C LYS A 113 -10.91 6.02 -8.66
N GLU A 114 -10.36 6.14 -7.46
CA GLU A 114 -10.65 7.28 -6.57
C GLU A 114 -9.86 8.57 -6.87
N ASN A 115 -8.90 8.55 -7.81
CA ASN A 115 -8.08 9.71 -8.17
C ASN A 115 -8.51 10.44 -9.46
N ARG A 116 -9.72 10.19 -9.99
CA ARG A 116 -10.20 10.86 -11.22
C ARG A 116 -10.66 12.32 -11.00
N ASP A 117 -10.86 12.75 -9.75
CA ASP A 117 -11.56 14.01 -9.44
C ASP A 117 -10.69 15.21 -9.04
N ARG A 118 -9.37 15.18 -9.31
CA ARG A 118 -8.49 16.37 -9.15
C ARG A 118 -8.53 17.34 -10.34
N ARG A 119 -9.40 17.14 -11.33
CA ARG A 119 -9.53 18.03 -12.52
C ARG A 119 -10.66 19.08 -12.44
N LYS A 120 -11.21 19.38 -11.27
CA LYS A 120 -12.23 20.44 -11.10
C LYS A 120 -11.76 21.73 -10.41
N CYS A 121 -10.52 21.81 -9.93
CA CYS A 121 -9.96 23.08 -9.44
C CYS A 121 -8.95 23.62 -10.45
N GLY A 122 -9.43 24.35 -11.46
CA GLY A 122 -8.56 25.04 -12.40
C GLY A 122 -9.18 25.32 -13.77
N ALA A 123 -10.38 25.91 -13.82
CA ALA A 123 -10.92 26.50 -15.05
C ALA A 123 -12.10 27.46 -14.76
N ALA A 124 -11.78 28.65 -14.25
CA ALA A 124 -12.56 29.89 -14.37
C ALA A 124 -11.58 31.02 -14.02
N SER A 125 -11.29 32.04 -14.81
CA SER A 125 -11.78 32.50 -16.10
C SER A 125 -10.81 33.60 -16.54
N HIS A 126 -10.11 33.42 -17.67
CA HIS A 126 -9.55 34.52 -18.45
C HIS A 126 -10.33 34.59 -19.78
N HIS A 127 -10.45 35.80 -20.34
CA HIS A 127 -11.37 36.30 -21.39
C HIS A 127 -12.63 36.91 -20.75
N GLY A 128 -12.84 38.23 -20.63
CA GLY A 128 -12.34 39.38 -21.38
C GLY A 128 -13.49 39.96 -22.20
N SER A 129 -13.86 41.23 -22.02
CA SER A 129 -14.35 42.17 -23.05
C SER A 129 -14.89 43.48 -22.44
N SER A 130 -14.41 44.58 -23.04
CA SER A 130 -14.84 45.98 -22.99
C SER A 130 -14.46 46.84 -21.79
#